data_AF-A0A4Y4B0L1-F1
#
_entry.id   AF-A0A4Y4B0L1-F1
#
_cell.length_a   1.000
_cell.length_b   1.000
_cell.length_c   1.000
_cell.angle_alpha   90.00
_cell.angle_beta   90.00
_cell.angle_gamma   90.00
#
_symmetry.space_group_name_H-M   'P 1'
#
loop_
_entity.id
_entity.type
_entity.pdbx_description
1 polymer ?
#
loop_
_entity_poly.entity_id
_entity_poly.type
_entity_poly.pdbx_seq_one_letter_code
_entity_poly.pdbx_strand_id
1 'polypeptide(L)'
;MKNIFNPIYRQDYLEGYSNGQNPYSKIKSDTPNSAFNEGFDSGRFDYENLNGSVLNGIPKKIINEKILEEFLLAGLLGINIDTEGYTHFQISILLKWYQSGIEKYDPKQNTYLLDILEENGIEITYSEK
;
A
#
# COMPACT_ATOMS: atom_id res chain seq x y z
N MET A 1 8.42 5.64 -30.05
CA MET A 1 8.82 6.83 -29.27
C MET A 1 8.93 8.15 -30.08
N LYS A 2 8.54 8.23 -31.37
CA LYS A 2 8.65 9.50 -32.15
C LYS A 2 7.59 10.57 -31.82
N ASN A 3 6.53 10.24 -31.07
CA ASN A 3 5.37 11.12 -30.86
C ASN A 3 5.40 11.97 -29.59
N ILE A 4 6.34 11.79 -28.65
CA ILE A 4 6.38 12.56 -27.38
C ILE A 4 6.68 14.06 -27.55
N PHE A 5 7.20 14.46 -28.72
CA PHE A 5 7.44 15.86 -29.09
C PHE A 5 6.25 16.48 -29.84
N ASN A 6 5.26 15.69 -30.25
CA ASN A 6 4.02 16.22 -30.84
C ASN A 6 3.15 16.78 -29.69
N PRO A 7 2.84 18.09 -29.68
CA PRO A 7 2.09 18.71 -28.60
C PRO A 7 0.70 18.10 -28.39
N ILE A 8 0.00 17.75 -29.47
CA ILE A 8 -1.34 17.16 -29.43
C ILE A 8 -1.27 15.77 -28.80
N TYR A 9 -0.34 14.94 -29.27
CA TYR A 9 -0.13 13.61 -28.69
C TYR A 9 0.25 13.68 -27.22
N ARG A 10 1.10 14.64 -26.83
CA ARG A 10 1.48 14.84 -25.43
C ARG A 10 0.28 15.24 -24.57
N GLN A 11 -0.59 16.10 -25.08
CA GLN A 11 -1.80 16.51 -24.38
C GLN A 11 -2.75 15.32 -24.17
N ASP A 12 -3.09 14.60 -25.25
CA ASP A 12 -3.95 13.40 -25.18
C ASP A 12 -3.36 12.33 -24.25
N TYR A 13 -2.03 12.15 -24.27
CA TYR A 13 -1.34 11.22 -23.39
C TYR A 13 -1.48 11.62 -21.92
N LEU A 14 -1.25 12.90 -21.59
CA LEU A 14 -1.32 13.40 -20.21
C LEU A 14 -2.76 13.35 -19.67
N GLU A 15 -3.73 13.70 -20.50
CA GLU A 15 -5.16 13.66 -20.16
C GLU A 15 -5.66 12.22 -19.99
N GLY A 16 -5.24 11.31 -20.88
CA GLY A 16 -5.55 9.89 -20.71
C GLY A 16 -4.95 9.33 -19.42
N TYR A 17 -3.68 9.65 -19.15
CA TYR A 17 -2.99 9.21 -17.94
C TYR A 17 -3.62 9.78 -16.66
N SER A 18 -4.04 11.06 -16.66
CA SER A 18 -4.62 11.70 -15.46
C SER A 18 -5.94 11.07 -15.03
N ASN A 19 -6.69 10.52 -15.98
CA ASN A 19 -8.05 9.98 -15.77
C ASN A 19 -8.10 8.45 -15.95
N GLY A 20 -6.95 7.76 -15.95
CA GLY A 20 -6.89 6.30 -16.06
C GLY A 20 -7.33 5.72 -17.41
N GLN A 21 -7.46 6.54 -18.44
CA GLN A 21 -7.78 6.11 -19.79
C GLN A 21 -6.53 5.69 -20.55
N ASN A 22 -6.70 4.91 -21.63
CA ASN A 22 -5.57 4.47 -22.45
C ASN A 22 -4.91 5.69 -23.13
N PRO A 23 -3.66 6.05 -22.76
CA PRO A 23 -3.00 7.26 -23.25
C PRO A 23 -2.53 7.14 -24.71
N TYR A 24 -2.65 5.96 -25.32
CA TYR A 24 -2.39 5.71 -26.74
C TYR A 24 -3.66 5.67 -27.59
N SER A 25 -4.83 5.69 -26.96
CA SER A 25 -6.10 5.80 -27.67
C SER A 25 -6.41 7.27 -27.92
N LYS A 26 -6.91 7.63 -29.11
CA LYS A 26 -7.55 8.93 -29.28
C LYS A 26 -8.71 8.96 -28.28
N ILE A 27 -8.69 9.91 -27.36
CA ILE A 27 -9.78 10.14 -26.41
C ILE A 27 -11.02 10.32 -27.27
N LYS A 28 -11.86 9.29 -27.34
CA LYS A 28 -13.19 9.45 -27.90
C LYS A 28 -13.89 10.38 -26.91
N SER A 29 -14.57 11.39 -27.42
CA SER A 29 -15.39 12.33 -26.65
C SER A 29 -16.59 11.66 -25.96
N ASP A 30 -16.53 10.35 -25.70
CA ASP A 30 -17.38 9.67 -24.75
C ASP A 30 -16.83 10.07 -23.39
N THR A 31 -17.30 11.22 -22.90
CA THR A 31 -17.04 11.68 -21.53
C THR A 31 -17.20 10.50 -20.59
N PRO A 32 -16.18 10.16 -19.79
CA PRO A 32 -16.31 9.10 -18.82
C PRO A 32 -17.55 9.37 -17.97
N ASN A 33 -18.41 8.36 -17.82
CA ASN A 33 -19.59 8.44 -16.96
C ASN A 33 -19.16 8.91 -15.55
N SER A 34 -19.97 9.70 -14.86
CA SER A 34 -19.63 10.22 -13.52
C SER A 34 -19.18 9.10 -12.58
N ALA A 35 -19.84 7.94 -12.65
CA ALA A 35 -19.48 6.75 -11.88
C ALA A 35 -18.05 6.24 -12.17
N PHE A 36 -17.55 6.35 -13.40
CA PHE A 36 -16.18 5.98 -13.74
C PHE A 36 -15.18 6.95 -13.10
N ASN A 37 -15.42 8.26 -13.23
CA ASN A 37 -14.53 9.27 -12.67
C ASN A 37 -14.49 9.17 -11.14
N GLU A 38 -15.65 9.07 -10.50
CA GLU A 38 -15.75 8.91 -9.05
C GLU A 38 -15.04 7.64 -8.57
N GLY A 39 -15.22 6.51 -9.26
CA GLY A 39 -14.53 5.27 -8.93
C GLY A 39 -13.01 5.35 -9.12
N PHE A 40 -12.56 6.00 -10.19
CA PHE A 40 -11.13 6.21 -10.45
C PHE A 40 -10.50 7.13 -9.41
N ASP A 41 -11.15 8.26 -9.11
CA ASP A 41 -10.68 9.22 -8.12
C ASP A 41 -10.65 8.63 -6.71
N SER A 42 -11.67 7.86 -6.33
CA SER A 42 -11.69 7.13 -5.05
C SER A 42 -10.55 6.12 -4.96
N GLY A 43 -10.39 5.26 -5.98
CA GLY A 43 -9.33 4.26 -5.97
C GLY A 43 -7.93 4.88 -5.96
N ARG A 44 -7.75 5.99 -6.67
CA ARG A 44 -6.50 6.76 -6.64
C ARG A 44 -6.25 7.37 -5.25
N PHE A 45 -7.28 7.95 -4.65
CA PHE A 45 -7.19 8.52 -3.31
C PHE A 45 -6.79 7.45 -2.28
N ASP A 46 -7.43 6.28 -2.31
CA ASP A 46 -7.12 5.15 -1.42
C ASP A 46 -5.67 4.67 -1.61
N TYR A 47 -5.23 4.56 -2.87
CA TYR A 47 -3.86 4.21 -3.19
C TYR A 47 -2.86 5.25 -2.64
N GLU A 48 -3.06 6.54 -2.96
CA GLU A 48 -2.12 7.61 -2.62
C GLU A 48 -2.07 7.86 -1.10
N ASN A 49 -3.17 7.61 -0.37
CA ASN A 49 -3.21 7.67 1.08
C ASN A 49 -2.25 6.68 1.75
N LEU A 50 -1.99 5.53 1.13
CA LEU A 50 -1.10 4.49 1.66
C LEU A 50 0.30 4.52 1.03
N ASN A 51 0.38 4.88 -0.25
CA ASN A 51 1.59 4.71 -1.05
C ASN A 51 2.29 6.02 -1.41
N GLY A 52 1.64 7.15 -1.18
CA GLY A 52 2.12 8.48 -1.57
C GLY A 52 1.66 8.85 -2.98
N SER A 53 1.86 10.12 -3.32
CA SER A 53 1.37 10.66 -4.60
C SER A 53 2.01 9.97 -5.81
N VAL A 54 1.18 9.59 -6.79
CA VAL A 54 1.62 9.02 -8.07
C VAL A 54 2.54 9.96 -8.83
N LEU A 55 2.44 11.28 -8.59
CA LEU A 55 3.33 12.29 -9.19
C LEU A 55 4.79 12.11 -8.79
N ASN A 56 5.05 11.53 -7.62
CA ASN A 56 6.40 11.23 -7.13
C ASN A 56 6.93 9.89 -7.66
N GLY A 57 6.17 9.22 -8.54
CA GLY A 57 6.45 7.88 -9.03
C GLY A 57 5.73 6.80 -8.23
N ILE A 58 5.76 5.58 -8.78
CA ILE A 58 5.19 4.39 -8.14
C ILE A 58 6.26 3.74 -7.27
N PRO A 59 6.04 3.57 -5.95
CA PRO A 59 6.96 2.88 -5.06
C PRO A 59 7.24 1.43 -5.48
N LYS A 60 8.39 0.90 -5.07
CA LYS A 60 8.79 -0.49 -5.37
C LYS A 60 7.84 -1.52 -4.73
N LYS A 61 7.36 -1.24 -3.52
CA LYS A 61 6.36 -2.05 -2.81
C LYS A 61 5.07 -1.24 -2.70
N ILE A 62 3.92 -1.89 -2.93
CA ILE A 62 2.60 -1.28 -2.76
C ILE A 62 2.01 -1.80 -1.46
N ILE A 63 1.67 -0.89 -0.55
CA ILE A 63 0.90 -1.18 0.67
C ILE A 63 -0.56 -1.40 0.27
N ASN A 64 -1.13 -2.46 0.83
CA ASN A 64 -2.55 -2.77 0.84
C ASN A 64 -2.97 -3.14 2.27
N GLU A 65 -4.27 -3.40 2.47
CA GLU A 65 -4.83 -3.76 3.79
C GLU A 65 -4.12 -4.96 4.42
N LYS A 66 -3.82 -6.01 3.64
CA LYS A 66 -3.11 -7.18 4.13
C LYS A 66 -1.74 -6.83 4.77
N ILE A 67 -0.98 -5.94 4.13
CA ILE A 67 0.31 -5.49 4.68
C ILE A 67 0.10 -4.69 5.97
N LEU A 68 -0.95 -3.86 6.05
CA LEU A 68 -1.28 -3.12 7.27
C LEU A 68 -1.63 -4.08 8.42
N GLU A 69 -2.39 -5.14 8.14
CA GLU A 69 -2.74 -6.19 9.10
C GLU A 69 -1.51 -6.98 9.56
N GLU A 70 -0.58 -7.31 8.65
CA GLU A 70 0.69 -7.96 9.00
C GLU A 70 1.52 -7.11 9.96
N PHE A 71 1.60 -5.78 9.73
CA PHE A 71 2.30 -4.86 10.62
C PHE A 71 1.59 -4.68 11.96
N LEU A 72 0.26 -4.65 11.97
CA LEU A 72 -0.52 -4.63 13.21
C LEU A 72 -0.25 -5.89 14.05
N LEU A 73 -0.27 -7.06 13.41
CA LEU A 73 -0.01 -8.34 14.05
C LEU A 73 1.43 -8.44 14.56
N ALA A 74 2.40 -7.98 13.78
CA ALA A 74 3.79 -7.91 14.24
C ALA A 74 3.92 -7.05 15.51
N GLY A 75 3.20 -5.92 15.58
CA GLY A 75 3.16 -5.08 16.78
C GLY A 75 2.52 -5.78 17.98
N LEU A 76 1.42 -6.51 17.75
CA LEU A 76 0.77 -7.34 18.78
C LEU A 76 1.65 -8.48 19.29
N LEU A 77 2.58 -8.99 18.48
CA LEU A 77 3.45 -10.10 18.85
C LEU A 77 4.84 -9.63 19.32
N GLY A 78 5.12 -8.32 19.24
CA GLY A 78 6.44 -7.76 19.54
C GLY A 78 7.53 -8.19 18.55
N ILE A 79 7.16 -8.51 17.30
CA ILE A 79 8.07 -9.01 16.26
C ILE A 79 8.71 -7.83 15.52
N ASN A 80 10.02 -7.90 15.29
CA ASN A 80 10.72 -6.93 14.45
C ASN A 80 10.25 -7.01 12.98
N ILE A 81 9.99 -5.84 12.42
CA ILE A 81 9.50 -5.68 11.04
C ILE A 81 10.61 -5.22 10.11
N ASP A 82 10.70 -5.84 8.93
CA ASP A 82 11.56 -5.38 7.85
C ASP A 82 10.89 -4.24 7.08
N THR A 83 11.63 -3.14 6.91
CA THR A 83 11.17 -1.94 6.20
C THR A 83 11.85 -1.76 4.84
N GLU A 84 12.70 -2.70 4.41
CA GLU A 84 13.43 -2.60 3.15
C GLU A 84 12.49 -2.48 1.95
N GLY A 85 12.76 -1.50 1.09
CA GLY A 85 12.03 -1.27 -0.16
C GLY A 85 10.71 -0.49 -0.01
N TYR A 86 10.32 -0.11 1.21
CA TYR A 86 9.29 0.90 1.43
C TYR A 86 9.88 2.31 1.37
N THR A 87 9.07 3.26 0.91
CA THR A 87 9.43 4.68 0.97
C THR A 87 9.29 5.24 2.39
N HIS A 88 9.91 6.39 2.66
CA HIS A 88 9.78 7.07 3.95
C HIS A 88 8.31 7.39 4.31
N PHE A 89 7.50 7.77 3.31
CA PHE A 89 6.07 8.00 3.50
C PHE A 89 5.35 6.72 3.96
N GLN A 90 5.58 5.62 3.24
CA GLN A 90 5.03 4.32 3.56
C GLN A 90 5.44 3.83 4.96
N ILE A 91 6.72 3.98 5.32
CA ILE A 91 7.23 3.63 6.66
C ILE A 91 6.49 4.42 7.74
N SER A 92 6.22 5.72 7.53
CA SER A 92 5.50 6.54 8.51
C SER A 92 4.07 6.07 8.76
N ILE A 93 3.43 5.46 7.76
CA ILE A 93 2.08 4.88 7.87
C ILE A 93 2.16 3.54 8.57
N LEU A 94 3.05 2.65 8.11
CA LEU A 94 3.26 1.32 8.68
C LEU A 94 3.62 1.37 10.17
N LEU A 95 4.43 2.35 10.57
CA LEU A 95 4.80 2.55 11.97
C LEU A 95 3.59 2.85 12.86
N LYS A 96 2.61 3.65 12.39
CA LYS A 96 1.39 3.95 13.15
C LYS A 96 0.55 2.69 13.37
N TRP A 97 0.46 1.84 12.36
CA TRP A 97 -0.24 0.55 12.44
C TRP A 97 0.46 -0.42 13.39
N TYR A 98 1.78 -0.53 13.29
CA TYR A 98 2.59 -1.34 14.20
C TYR A 98 2.46 -0.87 15.66
N GLN A 99 2.56 0.44 15.92
CA GLN A 99 2.38 1.03 17.25
C GLN A 99 0.97 0.76 17.81
N SER A 100 -0.07 0.86 16.96
CA SER A 100 -1.44 0.52 17.35
C SER A 100 -1.60 -0.95 17.75
N GLY A 101 -0.74 -1.83 17.21
CA GLY A 101 -0.65 -3.23 17.62
C GLY A 101 0.00 -3.36 19.00
N ILE A 102 1.12 -2.67 19.23
CA ILE A 102 1.82 -2.65 20.52
C ILE A 102 0.90 -2.12 21.64
N GLU A 103 0.15 -1.05 21.39
CA GLU A 103 -0.76 -0.47 22.40
C GLU A 103 -1.87 -1.44 22.83
N LYS A 104 -2.25 -2.35 21.93
CA LYS A 104 -3.23 -3.41 22.18
C LYS A 104 -2.60 -4.68 22.74
N TYR A 105 -1.28 -4.70 22.92
CA TYR A 105 -0.57 -5.85 23.47
C TYR A 105 -0.93 -6.07 24.94
N ASP A 106 -1.58 -7.19 25.23
CA ASP A 106 -1.69 -7.73 26.58
C ASP A 106 -0.72 -8.92 26.73
N PRO A 107 0.36 -8.77 27.52
CA PRO A 107 1.31 -9.85 27.75
C PRO A 107 0.67 -11.15 28.24
N LYS A 108 -0.48 -11.07 28.95
CA LYS A 108 -1.18 -12.24 29.47
C LYS A 108 -1.89 -13.04 28.38
N GLN A 109 -2.32 -12.39 27.30
CA GLN A 109 -2.91 -13.09 26.16
C GLN A 109 -1.86 -13.73 25.26
N ASN A 110 -0.64 -13.19 25.23
CA ASN A 110 0.46 -13.78 24.47
C ASN A 110 0.95 -15.10 25.08
N THR A 111 0.97 -15.22 26.41
CA THR A 111 1.27 -16.51 27.08
C THR A 111 0.33 -17.61 26.58
N TYR A 112 -0.96 -17.31 26.46
CA TYR A 112 -1.96 -18.25 25.96
C TYR A 112 -1.70 -18.70 24.51
N LEU A 113 -1.24 -17.79 23.64
CA LEU A 113 -0.88 -18.16 22.27
C LEU A 113 0.38 -19.03 22.24
N LEU A 114 1.41 -18.68 23.02
CA LEU A 114 2.63 -19.49 23.14
C LEU A 114 2.31 -20.90 23.65
N ASP A 115 1.45 -21.01 24.66
CA ASP A 115 0.99 -22.28 25.20
C ASP A 115 0.26 -23.11 24.12
N ILE A 116 -0.63 -22.51 23.32
CA ILE A 116 -1.30 -23.19 22.20
C ILE A 116 -0.31 -23.64 21.12
N LEU A 117 0.66 -22.79 20.78
CA LEU A 117 1.66 -23.11 19.75
C LEU A 117 2.56 -24.25 20.19
N GLU A 118 2.98 -24.27 21.47
CA GLU A 118 3.68 -25.41 22.08
C GLU A 118 2.81 -26.67 22.10
N GLU A 119 1.52 -26.59 22.47
CA GLU A 119 0.59 -27.72 22.43
C GLU A 119 0.45 -28.32 21.01
N ASN A 120 0.59 -27.49 19.97
CA ASN A 120 0.57 -27.92 18.57
C ASN A 120 1.96 -28.27 18.01
N GLY A 121 3.01 -28.26 18.83
CA GLY A 121 4.38 -28.64 18.46
C GLY A 121 5.09 -27.63 17.55
N ILE A 122 4.67 -26.36 17.58
CA ILE A 122 5.27 -25.28 16.78
C ILE A 122 6.26 -24.52 17.67
N GLU A 123 7.56 -24.80 17.50
CA GLU A 123 8.62 -24.07 18.18
C GLU A 123 8.84 -22.69 17.54
N ILE A 124 8.77 -21.62 18.35
CA ILE A 124 9.17 -20.28 17.94
C ILE A 124 10.67 -20.11 18.23
N THR A 125 11.51 -20.28 17.20
CA THR A 125 12.93 -19.94 17.31
C THR A 125 13.13 -18.43 17.17
N TYR A 126 13.47 -17.75 18.27
CA TYR A 126 13.93 -16.37 18.21
C TYR A 126 15.32 -16.33 17.58
N SER A 127 15.45 -15.66 16.43
CA SER A 127 16.76 -15.39 15.84
C SER A 127 17.32 -14.11 16.48
N GLU A 128 18.16 -14.28 17.50
CA GLU A 128 18.95 -13.17 18.04
C GLU A 128 19.99 -12.73 16.99
N LYS A 129 19.91 -11.46 16.58
CA LYS A 129 20.97 -10.74 15.88
C LYS A 129 21.09 -9.34 16.45
#